data_AF-A0A484KU05-F1
#
_entry.id   AF-A0A484KU05-F1
#
_cell.length_a   1.000
_cell.length_b   1.000
_cell.length_c   1.000
_cell.angle_alpha   90.00
_cell.angle_beta   90.00
_cell.angle_gamma   90.00
#
_symmetry.space_group_name_H-M   'P 1'
#
loop_
_entity.id
_entity.type
_entity.pdbx_description
1 polymer ?
#
loop_
_entity_poly.entity_id
_entity_poly.type
_entity_poly.pdbx_seq_one_letter_code
_entity_poly.pdbx_strand_id
1 'polypeptide(L)'
;MGSKHWKLSCRPYEVIAVSICNGIAIWHVGSEPDPDGRLTIERVALLSSHDNEVWQLEWDMSGMTLATTGSDGLVRLWQSNLDGVWRQKAIFDPTAS
;
A
#
# COMPACT_ATOMS: atom_id res chain seq x y z
N MET A 1 -10.64 -5.20 39.54
CA MET A 1 -11.45 -4.47 38.54
C MET A 1 -10.52 -4.11 37.38
N GLY A 2 -10.60 -4.84 36.28
CA GLY A 2 -9.69 -4.65 35.14
C GLY A 2 -10.13 -3.49 34.27
N SER A 3 -9.24 -2.52 34.06
CA SER A 3 -9.44 -1.40 33.15
C SER A 3 -9.42 -1.90 31.70
N LYS A 4 -10.60 -1.94 31.07
CA LYS A 4 -10.70 -2.09 29.61
C LYS A 4 -10.34 -0.75 28.96
N HIS A 5 -9.10 -0.63 28.51
CA HIS A 5 -8.70 0.46 27.61
C HIS A 5 -9.29 0.18 26.23
N TRP A 6 -10.31 0.94 25.84
CA TRP A 6 -10.80 0.94 24.46
C TRP A 6 -9.85 1.81 23.64
N LYS A 7 -9.00 1.20 22.81
CA LYS A 7 -8.15 1.92 21.85
C LYS A 7 -8.91 2.02 20.53
N LEU A 8 -9.26 3.25 20.16
CA LEU A 8 -9.85 3.59 18.86
C LEU A 8 -8.75 3.52 17.79
N SER A 9 -8.27 2.32 17.45
CA SER A 9 -7.45 2.18 16.24
C SER A 9 -8.39 1.99 15.06
N CYS A 10 -8.56 3.05 14.25
CA CYS A 10 -9.44 3.03 13.09
C CYS A 10 -9.02 2.00 12.00
N ARG A 11 -7.83 1.39 12.11
CA ARG A 11 -7.43 0.17 11.40
C ARG A 11 -6.55 -0.70 12.30
N PRO A 12 -6.71 -2.04 12.33
CA PRO A 12 -5.86 -2.92 13.13
C PRO A 12 -4.49 -3.20 12.47
N TYR A 13 -4.20 -2.51 11.36
CA TYR A 13 -2.99 -2.66 10.58
C TYR A 13 -2.58 -1.34 9.92
N GLU A 14 -1.30 -1.22 9.66
CA GLU A 14 -0.69 -0.25 8.77
C GLU A 14 -0.52 -0.88 7.38
N VAL A 15 -0.57 -0.05 6.34
CA VAL A 15 -0.36 -0.49 4.95
C VAL A 15 1.02 -0.06 4.51
N ILE A 16 1.84 -1.00 4.05
CA ILE A 16 3.19 -0.73 3.53
C ILE A 16 3.23 -1.11 2.06
N ALA A 17 3.79 -0.25 1.21
CA ALA A 17 4.09 -0.56 -0.17
C ALA A 17 5.60 -0.48 -0.42
N VAL A 18 6.14 -1.45 -1.16
CA VAL A 18 7.55 -1.47 -1.56
C VAL A 18 7.63 -1.92 -3.02
N SER A 19 8.46 -1.25 -3.81
CA SER A 19 8.80 -1.73 -5.14
C SER A 19 9.69 -2.96 -5.08
N ILE A 20 9.40 -3.93 -5.94
CA ILE A 20 10.20 -5.13 -6.12
C ILE A 20 10.45 -5.34 -7.62
N CYS A 21 11.61 -4.89 -8.09
CA CYS A 21 11.96 -4.87 -9.51
C CYS A 21 10.92 -4.11 -10.36
N ASN A 22 10.06 -4.83 -11.08
CA ASN A 22 8.99 -4.29 -11.92
C ASN A 22 7.58 -4.38 -11.29
N GLY A 23 7.50 -4.89 -10.07
CA GLY A 23 6.26 -5.03 -9.32
C GLY A 23 6.24 -4.14 -8.08
N ILE A 24 5.07 -4.07 -7.46
CA ILE A 24 4.87 -3.41 -6.18
C ILE A 24 4.17 -4.40 -5.25
N ALA A 25 4.81 -4.71 -4.14
CA ALA A 25 4.20 -5.53 -3.11
C ALA A 25 3.58 -4.62 -2.04
N ILE A 26 2.40 -5.04 -1.56
CA ILE A 26 1.66 -4.34 -0.51
C ILE A 26 1.44 -5.31 0.64
N TRP A 27 1.69 -4.83 1.86
CA TRP A 27 1.52 -5.58 3.09
C TRP A 27 0.58 -4.86 4.05
N HIS A 28 -0.18 -5.65 4.78
CA HIS A 28 -0.74 -5.24 6.06
C HIS A 28 0.23 -5.64 7.16
N VAL A 29 0.63 -4.67 7.96
CA VAL A 29 1.43 -4.87 9.18
C VAL A 29 0.54 -4.60 10.37
N GLY A 30 0.27 -5.60 11.19
CA GLY A 30 -0.58 -5.47 12.37
C GLY A 30 -0.06 -4.37 13.29
N SER A 31 -0.98 -3.56 13.83
CA SER A 31 -0.64 -2.42 14.69
C SER A 31 -0.24 -2.84 16.12
N GLU A 32 -0.53 -4.08 16.50
CA GLU A 32 -0.25 -4.63 17.82
C GLU A 32 0.67 -5.86 17.70
N PRO A 33 1.80 -5.89 18.40
CA PRO A 33 2.66 -7.06 18.44
C PRO A 33 2.04 -8.19 19.26
N ASP A 34 2.39 -9.42 18.92
CA ASP A 34 2.07 -10.60 19.71
C ASP A 34 2.85 -10.60 21.05
N PRO A 35 2.56 -11.52 21.99
CA PRO A 35 3.27 -11.58 23.27
C PRO A 35 4.79 -11.76 23.17
N ASP A 36 5.29 -12.26 22.04
CA ASP A 36 6.71 -12.43 21.76
C ASP A 36 7.33 -11.16 21.10
N GLY A 37 6.55 -10.10 20.94
CA GLY A 37 6.97 -8.82 20.37
C GLY A 37 6.97 -8.78 18.84
N ARG A 38 6.40 -9.77 18.15
CA ARG A 38 6.38 -9.83 16.68
C ARG A 38 5.12 -9.19 16.12
N LEU A 39 5.27 -8.40 15.06
CA LEU A 39 4.15 -7.86 14.31
C LEU A 39 3.61 -8.91 13.34
N THR A 40 2.29 -8.94 13.15
CA THR A 40 1.66 -9.74 12.09
C THR A 40 1.96 -9.09 10.75
N ILE A 41 2.44 -9.86 9.76
CA ILE A 41 2.77 -9.35 8.42
C ILE A 41 2.05 -10.21 7.39
N GLU A 42 1.17 -9.60 6.61
CA GLU A 42 0.41 -10.27 5.55
C GLU A 42 0.62 -9.54 4.23
N ARG A 43 1.09 -10.24 3.19
CA ARG A 43 1.17 -9.66 1.84
C ARG A 43 -0.20 -9.75 1.18
N VAL A 44 -0.82 -8.60 0.95
CA VAL A 44 -2.20 -8.50 0.45
C VAL A 44 -2.30 -8.21 -1.04
N ALA A 45 -1.24 -7.70 -1.67
CA ALA A 45 -1.19 -7.55 -3.11
C ALA A 45 0.22 -7.64 -3.68
N LEU A 46 0.28 -8.04 -4.95
CA LEU A 46 1.43 -7.90 -5.83
C LEU A 46 0.93 -7.28 -7.14
N LEU A 47 1.30 -6.02 -7.37
CA LEU A 47 0.84 -5.23 -8.49
C LEU A 47 1.89 -5.24 -9.59
N SER A 48 1.49 -5.62 -10.80
CA SER A 48 2.29 -5.46 -12.02
C SER A 48 2.11 -4.02 -12.50
N SER A 49 3.07 -3.14 -12.19
CA SER A 49 2.88 -1.71 -12.36
C SER A 49 3.56 -1.16 -13.60
N HIS A 50 4.81 -1.52 -13.89
CA HIS A 50 5.57 -0.95 -15.01
C HIS A 50 6.24 -2.07 -15.82
N ASP A 51 6.52 -1.80 -17.09
CA ASP A 51 7.20 -2.77 -17.98
C ASP A 51 8.60 -3.12 -17.48
N ASN A 52 9.25 -2.18 -16.78
CA ASN A 52 10.53 -2.39 -16.09
C ASN A 52 10.49 -1.77 -14.68
N GLU A 53 11.58 -1.13 -14.26
CA GLU A 53 11.79 -0.67 -12.89
C GLU A 53 10.76 0.37 -12.43
N VAL A 54 10.27 0.17 -11.21
CA VAL A 54 9.51 1.18 -10.47
C VAL A 54 10.50 2.06 -9.72
N TRP A 55 10.48 3.37 -9.99
CA TRP A 55 11.43 4.31 -9.42
C TRP A 55 10.90 4.98 -8.16
N GLN A 56 9.59 5.28 -8.11
CA GLN A 56 9.00 6.02 -7.00
C GLN A 56 7.62 5.49 -6.63
N LEU A 57 7.33 5.58 -5.33
CA LEU A 57 6.06 5.25 -4.70
C LEU A 57 5.74 6.37 -3.71
N GLU A 58 4.52 6.89 -3.74
CA GLU A 58 4.07 7.93 -2.82
C GLU A 58 2.60 7.71 -2.44
N TRP A 59 2.31 7.77 -1.14
CA TRP A 59 0.95 7.65 -0.63
C TRP A 59 0.34 9.03 -0.50
N ASP A 60 -0.94 9.17 -0.85
CA ASP A 60 -1.68 10.37 -0.49
C ASP A 60 -1.75 10.55 1.05
N MET A 61 -2.04 11.78 1.49
CA MET A 61 -2.12 12.09 2.93
C MET A 61 -3.13 11.22 3.70
N SER A 62 -4.11 10.63 2.99
CA SER A 62 -5.10 9.75 3.59
C SER A 62 -4.64 8.29 3.73
N GLY A 63 -3.52 7.92 3.09
CA GLY A 63 -3.02 6.56 3.00
C GLY A 63 -3.95 5.62 2.22
N MET A 64 -4.82 6.17 1.36
CA MET A 64 -5.79 5.38 0.59
C MET A 64 -5.38 5.20 -0.87
N THR A 65 -4.67 6.17 -1.43
CA THR A 65 -4.21 6.13 -2.82
C THR A 65 -2.69 6.06 -2.86
N LEU A 66 -2.16 5.13 -3.65
CA LEU A 66 -0.73 5.00 -3.92
C LEU A 66 -0.46 5.47 -5.35
N ALA A 67 0.42 6.45 -5.52
CA ALA A 67 0.97 6.88 -6.80
C ALA A 67 2.30 6.18 -7.07
N THR A 68 2.52 5.76 -8.32
CA THR A 68 3.71 5.03 -8.72
C THR A 68 4.21 5.52 -10.08
N THR A 69 5.53 5.60 -10.22
CA THR A 69 6.20 5.93 -11.48
C THR A 69 7.35 4.96 -11.75
N GLY A 70 7.68 4.79 -13.02
CA GLY A 70 8.73 3.88 -13.45
C GLY A 70 9.27 4.26 -14.82
N SER A 71 10.06 3.36 -15.40
CA SER A 71 10.80 3.60 -16.64
C SER A 71 9.94 3.90 -17.88
N ASP A 72 8.65 3.54 -17.84
CA ASP A 72 7.71 3.75 -18.95
C ASP A 72 7.20 5.20 -19.04
N GLY A 73 7.60 6.06 -18.11
CA GLY A 73 7.22 7.48 -18.08
C GLY A 73 5.78 7.72 -17.65
N LEU A 74 5.03 6.68 -17.26
CA LEU A 74 3.62 6.80 -16.88
C LEU A 74 3.47 6.91 -15.36
N VAL A 75 2.46 7.66 -14.93
CA VAL A 75 2.00 7.67 -13.54
C VAL A 75 0.82 6.72 -13.43
N ARG A 76 0.83 5.85 -12.41
CA ARG A 76 -0.29 4.98 -12.07
C ARG A 76 -0.77 5.28 -10.65
N LEU A 77 -2.09 5.31 -10.49
CA LEU A 77 -2.74 5.42 -9.19
C LEU A 77 -3.36 4.08 -8.81
N TRP A 78 -3.17 3.66 -7.58
CA TRP A 78 -3.67 2.40 -7.04
C TRP A 78 -4.53 2.65 -5.80
N GLN A 79 -5.59 1.88 -5.67
CA GLN A 79 -6.49 1.95 -4.51
C GLN A 79 -7.09 0.57 -4.24
N SER A 80 -7.27 0.23 -2.97
CA SER A 80 -8.05 -0.94 -2.57
C SER A 80 -9.55 -0.62 -2.54
N ASN A 81 -10.38 -1.58 -2.94
CA ASN A 81 -11.82 -1.49 -2.73
C ASN A 81 -12.19 -1.97 -1.30
N LEU A 82 -13.49 -1.95 -0.98
CA LEU A 82 -13.99 -2.38 0.33
C LEU A 82 -13.70 -3.86 0.65
N ASP A 83 -13.44 -4.68 -0.38
CA ASP A 83 -13.06 -6.09 -0.23
C ASP A 83 -11.54 -6.29 -0.02
N GLY A 84 -10.78 -5.20 0.09
CA GLY A 84 -9.32 -5.23 0.22
C GLY A 84 -8.57 -5.53 -1.08
N VAL A 85 -9.27 -5.60 -2.21
CA VAL A 85 -8.67 -5.88 -3.52
C VAL A 85 -8.08 -4.61 -4.11
N TRP A 86 -6.77 -4.63 -4.36
CA TRP A 86 -6.04 -3.54 -4.99
C TRP A 86 -6.23 -3.52 -6.50
N ARG A 87 -6.49 -2.33 -7.06
CA ARG A 87 -6.62 -2.13 -8.50
C ARG A 87 -5.96 -0.83 -8.95
N GLN A 88 -5.56 -0.79 -10.21
CA GLN A 88 -5.19 0.44 -10.89
C GLN A 88 -6.45 1.30 -11.05
N LYS A 89 -6.46 2.46 -10.40
CA LYS A 89 -7.52 3.46 -10.46
C LYS A 89 -7.38 4.35 -11.70
N ALA A 90 -6.15 4.71 -12.05
CA ALA A 90 -5.85 5.55 -13.20
C ALA A 90 -4.43 5.29 -13.72
N ILE A 91 -4.23 5.61 -15.00
CA ILE A 91 -2.93 5.67 -15.66
C ILE A 91 -2.91 6.92 -16.55
N PHE A 92 -1.83 7.70 -16.49
CA PHE A 92 -1.69 8.89 -17.31
C PHE A 92 -0.22 9.22 -17.56
N ASP A 93 0.03 9.84 -18.71
CA ASP A 93 1.30 10.46 -19.03
C ASP A 93 1.33 11.86 -18.40
N PRO A 94 2.24 12.14 -17.44
CA PRO A 94 2.31 13.44 -16.78
C PRO A 94 2.84 14.56 -17.71
N THR A 95 3.35 14.22 -18.89
CA THR A 95 3.89 15.15 -19.88
C THR A 95 2.93 15.46 -21.03
N ALA A 96 1.82 14.72 -21.12
CA ALA A 96 0.77 14.99 -22.10
C ALA A 96 0.13 16.35 -21.84
N SER A 97 0.01 17.16 -22.89
CA SER A 97 -0.51 18.54 -22.85
C SER A 97 -1.99 18.62 -23.18
#